data_AF-A0A8H9GTX1-F1
#
_entry.id   AF-A0A8H9GTX1-F1
#
_cell.length_a   1.000
_cell.length_b   1.000
_cell.length_c   1.000
_cell.angle_alpha   90.00
_cell.angle_beta   90.00
_cell.angle_gamma   90.00
#
_symmetry.space_group_name_H-M   'P 1'
#
loop_
_entity.id
_entity.type
_entity.pdbx_description
1 polymer ?
#
loop_
_entity_poly.entity_id
_entity_poly.type
_entity_poly.pdbx_seq_one_letter_code
_entity_poly.pdbx_strand_id
1 'polypeptide(L)'
;MTPTDLLTTLVTELGWNLAVWLPTLLISLLFIRAVLGVRVRELVTEIEQHQTAAIGAVFFWVSLGFSLLLSRTIATPVPTDGTWAEAFTWLAVAVVVTLLLFTLGVLVVFGTLARRQGEGVLRYIRREMREEHNLALSFIMGALFLVPAVVTYHVTL
;
A
#
# COMPACT_ATOMS: atom_id res chain seq x y z
N MET A 1 -5.06 20.91 -17.57
CA MET A 1 -3.90 20.01 -17.44
C MET A 1 -3.33 19.73 -18.82
N THR A 2 -2.05 20.00 -19.02
CA THR A 2 -1.35 19.49 -20.21
C THR A 2 -0.95 18.02 -19.97
N PRO A 3 -0.73 17.21 -21.03
CA PRO A 3 -0.26 15.83 -20.89
C PRO A 3 1.04 15.70 -20.10
N THR A 4 1.91 16.72 -20.23
CA THR A 4 3.16 16.86 -19.48
C THR A 4 2.93 17.01 -17.98
N ASP A 5 1.93 17.79 -17.56
CA ASP A 5 1.58 17.95 -16.13
C ASP A 5 1.06 16.64 -15.55
N LEU A 6 0.30 15.87 -16.33
CA LEU A 6 -0.24 14.59 -15.89
C LEU A 6 0.87 13.54 -15.71
N LEU A 7 1.82 13.49 -16.64
CA LEU A 7 2.95 12.56 -16.56
C LEU A 7 3.88 12.89 -15.38
N THR A 8 4.17 14.18 -15.13
CA THR A 8 4.98 14.58 -13.97
C THR A 8 4.27 14.26 -12.66
N THR A 9 2.95 14.47 -12.56
CA THR A 9 2.17 14.06 -11.39
C THR A 9 2.26 12.55 -11.16
N LEU A 10 2.02 11.73 -12.19
CA LEU A 10 2.07 10.26 -12.04
C LEU A 10 3.46 9.76 -11.60
N VAL A 11 4.54 10.31 -12.15
CA VAL A 11 5.91 9.95 -11.76
C VAL A 11 6.20 10.38 -10.32
N THR A 12 5.71 11.55 -9.92
CA THR A 12 5.86 12.07 -8.55
C THR A 12 5.12 11.19 -7.55
N GLU A 13 3.87 10.83 -7.85
CA GLU A 13 3.05 9.92 -7.06
C GLU A 13 3.73 8.56 -6.88
N LEU A 14 4.21 7.97 -7.99
CA LEU A 14 4.90 6.70 -7.94
C LEU A 14 6.19 6.78 -7.11
N GLY A 15 6.96 7.86 -7.27
CA GLY A 15 8.18 8.11 -6.51
C GLY A 15 7.92 8.16 -5.00
N TRP A 16 6.91 8.92 -4.56
CA TRP A 16 6.55 9.02 -3.15
C TRP A 16 5.97 7.74 -2.58
N ASN A 17 5.11 7.04 -3.33
CA ASN A 17 4.59 5.75 -2.91
C ASN A 17 5.70 4.72 -2.72
N LEU A 18 6.66 4.65 -3.64
CA LEU A 18 7.84 3.80 -3.50
C LEU A 18 8.72 4.23 -2.31
N ALA A 19 8.88 5.54 -2.08
CA ALA A 19 9.61 6.07 -0.94
C ALA A 19 8.97 5.72 0.41
N VAL A 20 7.67 5.44 0.47
CA VAL A 20 6.99 4.93 1.67
C VAL A 20 7.04 3.40 1.73
N TRP A 21 6.73 2.72 0.63
CA TRP A 21 6.65 1.25 0.57
C TRP A 21 7.99 0.57 0.81
N LEU A 22 9.09 1.10 0.27
CA LEU A 22 10.39 0.47 0.41
C LEU A 22 10.89 0.48 1.87
N PRO A 23 10.90 1.61 2.60
CA PRO A 23 11.22 1.61 4.02
C PRO A 23 10.23 0.78 4.84
N THR A 24 8.94 0.80 4.49
CA THR A 24 7.92 -0.03 5.15
C THR A 24 8.30 -1.50 5.05
N LEU A 25 8.58 -2.00 3.85
CA LEU A 25 8.99 -3.38 3.62
C LEU A 25 10.25 -3.72 4.44
N LEU A 26 11.29 -2.90 4.35
CA LEU A 26 12.58 -3.16 5.00
C LEU A 26 12.46 -3.18 6.54
N ILE A 27 11.79 -2.19 7.12
CA ILE A 27 11.60 -2.11 8.58
C ILE A 27 10.66 -3.21 9.07
N SER A 28 9.57 -3.49 8.37
CA SER A 28 8.68 -4.60 8.76
C SER A 28 9.42 -5.93 8.74
N LEU A 29 10.21 -6.22 7.71
CA LEU A 29 11.01 -7.45 7.65
C LEU A 29 12.06 -7.51 8.77
N LEU A 30 12.72 -6.40 9.06
CA LEU A 30 13.68 -6.31 10.15
C LEU A 30 12.99 -6.57 11.50
N PHE A 31 11.83 -5.94 11.74
CA PHE A 31 11.07 -6.10 12.96
C PHE A 31 10.55 -7.52 13.14
N ILE A 32 9.98 -8.11 12.09
CA ILE A 32 9.49 -9.51 12.12
C ILE A 32 10.65 -10.45 12.44
N ARG A 33 11.82 -10.25 11.84
CA ARG A 33 12.99 -11.07 12.14
C ARG A 33 13.51 -10.86 13.57
N ALA A 34 13.63 -9.61 14.01
CA ALA A 34 14.27 -9.28 15.27
C ALA A 34 13.38 -9.57 16.49
N VAL A 35 12.07 -9.33 16.35
CA VAL A 35 11.09 -9.40 17.46
C VAL A 35 10.30 -10.70 17.43
N LEU A 36 9.82 -11.11 16.25
CA LEU A 36 9.02 -12.33 16.12
C LEU A 36 9.88 -13.57 15.84
N GLY A 37 11.17 -13.40 15.53
CA GLY A 37 12.09 -14.50 15.24
C GLY A 37 11.85 -15.21 13.91
N VAL A 38 10.90 -14.73 13.09
CA VAL A 38 10.50 -15.37 11.83
C VAL A 38 11.50 -15.04 10.73
N ARG A 39 11.99 -16.06 10.02
CA ARG A 39 12.90 -15.86 8.89
C ARG A 39 12.12 -15.44 7.65
N VAL A 40 12.75 -14.67 6.77
CA VAL A 40 12.14 -14.23 5.50
C VAL A 40 11.65 -15.41 4.64
N ARG A 41 12.34 -16.55 4.72
CA ARG A 41 11.96 -17.78 4.00
C ARG A 41 10.67 -18.42 4.53
N GLU A 42 10.38 -18.22 5.82
CA GLU A 42 9.22 -18.78 6.52
C GLU A 42 8.02 -17.83 6.50
N LEU A 43 8.21 -16.55 6.14
CA LEU A 43 7.14 -15.54 6.12
C LEU A 43 5.89 -15.99 5.37
N VAL A 44 6.04 -16.63 4.21
CA VAL A 44 4.88 -17.07 3.43
C VAL A 44 4.15 -18.20 4.14
N THR A 45 4.88 -19.14 4.74
CA THR A 45 4.30 -20.20 5.56
C THR A 45 3.55 -19.61 6.75
N GLU A 46 4.14 -18.63 7.43
CA GLU A 46 3.49 -17.95 8.56
C GLU A 46 2.25 -17.15 8.15
N ILE A 47 2.26 -16.52 6.98
CA ILE A 47 1.13 -15.74 6.47
C ILE A 47 0.01 -16.67 5.99
N GLU A 48 0.31 -17.71 5.22
CA GLU A 48 -0.71 -18.56 4.59
C GLU A 48 -1.18 -19.70 5.51
N GLN A 49 -0.24 -20.43 6.14
CA GLN A 49 -0.56 -21.66 6.87
C GLN A 49 -0.88 -21.40 8.35
N HIS A 50 -0.07 -20.55 9.01
CA HIS A 50 -0.28 -20.20 10.40
C HIS A 50 -1.18 -18.97 10.57
N GLN A 51 -1.44 -18.24 9.47
CA GLN A 51 -2.30 -17.06 9.44
C GLN A 51 -1.93 -16.04 10.53
N THR A 52 -0.62 -15.89 10.77
CA THR A 52 -0.07 -15.14 11.90
C THR A 52 -0.37 -13.65 11.73
N ALA A 53 -1.48 -13.21 12.33
CA ALA A 53 -1.99 -11.84 12.21
C ALA A 53 -0.96 -10.76 12.60
N ALA A 54 -0.06 -11.08 13.53
CA ALA A 54 1.02 -10.20 13.96
C ALA A 54 1.92 -9.77 12.79
N ILE A 55 2.19 -10.65 11.82
CA ILE A 55 3.02 -10.33 10.65
C ILE A 55 2.33 -9.28 9.79
N GLY A 56 1.05 -9.49 9.48
CA GLY A 56 0.26 -8.50 8.74
C GLY A 56 0.15 -7.18 9.49
N ALA A 57 -0.09 -7.23 10.80
CA ALA A 57 -0.17 -6.05 11.64
C ALA A 57 1.12 -5.23 11.63
N VAL A 58 2.30 -5.87 11.61
CA VAL A 58 3.59 -5.16 11.49
C VAL A 58 3.68 -4.39 10.18
N PHE A 59 3.28 -4.98 9.04
CA PHE A 59 3.23 -4.25 7.77
C PHE A 59 2.28 -3.06 7.84
N PHE A 60 1.09 -3.27 8.42
CA PHE A 60 0.10 -2.22 8.57
C PHE A 60 0.61 -1.05 9.43
N TRP A 61 1.09 -1.31 10.65
CA TRP A 61 1.52 -0.27 11.57
C TRP A 61 2.76 0.49 11.10
N VAL A 62 3.72 -0.22 10.51
CA VAL A 62 4.91 0.43 9.92
C VAL A 62 4.49 1.31 8.73
N SER A 63 3.59 0.82 7.87
CA SER A 63 3.09 1.61 6.73
C SER A 63 2.35 2.87 7.19
N LEU A 64 1.54 2.77 8.24
CA LEU A 64 0.84 3.91 8.83
C LEU A 64 1.83 4.91 9.42
N GLY A 65 2.81 4.43 10.20
CA GLY A 65 3.85 5.26 10.79
C GLY A 65 4.62 6.06 9.75
N PHE A 66 5.09 5.39 8.68
CA PHE A 66 5.79 6.07 7.58
C PHE A 66 4.88 7.01 6.80
N SER A 67 3.64 6.61 6.52
CA SER A 67 2.69 7.48 5.81
C SER A 67 2.42 8.78 6.59
N LEU A 68 2.29 8.71 7.92
CA LEU A 68 2.09 9.87 8.78
C LEU A 68 3.36 10.71 8.99
N LEU A 69 4.54 10.10 8.92
CA LEU A 69 5.80 10.83 8.97
C LEU A 69 6.08 11.56 7.67
N LEU A 70 5.89 10.87 6.53
CA LEU A 70 6.13 11.44 5.21
C LEU A 70 5.04 12.44 4.80
N SER A 71 3.81 12.31 5.30
CA SER A 71 2.78 13.33 5.05
C SER A 71 3.24 14.73 5.47
N ARG A 72 3.99 14.84 6.58
CA ARG A 72 4.58 16.10 7.04
C ARG A 72 5.69 16.62 6.15
N THR A 73 6.37 15.75 5.39
CA THR A 73 7.45 16.14 4.49
C THR A 73 6.98 16.43 3.07
N ILE A 74 5.87 15.82 2.66
CA ILE A 74 5.25 15.98 1.33
C ILE A 74 4.42 17.27 1.28
N ALA A 75 3.85 17.69 2.41
CA ALA A 75 2.98 18.87 2.49
C ALA A 75 3.73 20.18 2.22
N THR A 76 3.87 20.56 0.95
CA THR A 76 3.79 21.97 0.58
C THR A 76 2.31 22.33 0.49
N PRO A 77 1.84 23.37 1.20
CA PRO A 77 0.42 23.72 1.19
C PRO A 77 -0.06 24.00 -0.23
N VAL A 78 -1.16 23.35 -0.63
CA VAL A 78 -1.86 23.67 -1.88
C VAL A 78 -2.29 25.14 -1.82
N PRO A 79 -2.11 25.92 -2.89
CA PRO A 79 -2.56 27.30 -2.93
C PRO A 79 -4.06 27.37 -2.63
N THR A 80 -4.42 28.12 -1.60
CA THR A 80 -5.78 28.29 -1.05
C THR A 80 -6.77 28.99 -1.99
N ASP A 81 -6.32 29.38 -3.19
CA ASP A 81 -7.03 30.30 -4.07
C ASP A 81 -7.79 29.57 -5.20
N GLY A 82 -7.94 28.25 -5.09
CA GLY A 82 -8.64 27.40 -6.06
C GLY A 82 -10.16 27.37 -5.91
N THR A 83 -10.86 27.03 -7.00
CA THR A 83 -12.32 26.85 -6.99
C THR A 83 -12.72 25.45 -6.49
N TRP A 84 -13.95 25.29 -6.00
CA TRP A 84 -14.49 23.97 -5.62
C TRP A 84 -14.44 22.94 -6.76
N ALA A 85 -14.62 23.38 -8.01
CA ALA A 85 -14.56 22.50 -9.18
C ALA A 85 -13.15 21.92 -9.40
N GLU A 86 -12.11 22.72 -9.14
CA GLU A 86 -10.73 22.26 -9.20
C GLU A 86 -10.43 21.27 -8.08
N ALA A 87 -10.89 21.53 -6.85
CA ALA A 87 -10.74 20.61 -5.73
C ALA A 87 -11.39 19.23 -6.00
N PHE A 88 -12.60 19.21 -6.57
CA PHE A 88 -13.25 17.95 -6.95
C PHE A 88 -12.52 17.22 -8.08
N THR A 89 -11.94 17.96 -9.03
CA THR A 89 -11.15 17.36 -10.12
C THR A 89 -9.88 16.70 -9.58
N TRP A 90 -9.17 17.37 -8.67
CA TRP A 90 -7.99 16.80 -8.00
C TRP A 90 -8.33 15.60 -7.13
N LEU A 91 -9.44 15.66 -6.38
CA LEU A 91 -9.93 14.51 -5.62
C LEU A 91 -10.24 13.31 -6.53
N ALA A 92 -10.87 13.53 -7.68
CA ALA A 92 -11.15 12.44 -8.62
C ALA A 92 -9.86 11.81 -9.17
N VAL A 93 -8.87 12.63 -9.54
CA VAL A 93 -7.53 12.15 -9.95
C VAL A 93 -6.89 11.36 -8.82
N ALA A 94 -6.97 11.86 -7.58
CA ALA A 94 -6.38 11.22 -6.41
C ALA A 94 -6.96 9.81 -6.17
N VAL A 95 -8.28 9.68 -6.27
CA VAL A 95 -8.98 8.39 -6.12
C VAL A 95 -8.55 7.43 -7.22
N VAL A 96 -8.48 7.87 -8.47
CA VAL A 96 -8.07 7.02 -9.60
C VAL A 96 -6.63 6.53 -9.45
N VAL A 97 -5.71 7.43 -9.11
CA VAL A 97 -4.29 7.07 -8.87
C VAL A 97 -4.17 6.11 -7.69
N THR A 98 -4.88 6.37 -6.59
CA THR A 98 -4.89 5.49 -5.42
C THR A 98 -5.37 4.09 -5.77
N LEU A 99 -6.49 3.97 -6.48
CA LEU A 99 -7.04 2.68 -6.91
C LEU A 99 -6.11 1.94 -7.87
N LEU A 100 -5.46 2.66 -8.78
CA LEU A 100 -4.49 2.09 -9.71
C LEU A 100 -3.29 1.50 -8.95
N LEU A 101 -2.67 2.29 -8.07
CA LEU A 101 -1.52 1.87 -7.27
C LEU A 101 -1.88 0.73 -6.32
N PHE A 102 -3.05 0.81 -5.67
CA PHE A 102 -3.58 -0.27 -4.83
C PHE A 102 -3.74 -1.57 -5.64
N THR A 103 -4.36 -1.49 -6.82
CA THR A 103 -4.56 -2.66 -7.69
C THR A 103 -3.23 -3.28 -8.10
N LEU A 104 -2.24 -2.45 -8.48
CA LEU A 104 -0.90 -2.91 -8.81
C LEU A 104 -0.21 -3.57 -7.61
N GLY A 105 -0.29 -2.95 -6.42
CA GLY A 105 0.24 -3.51 -5.19
C GLY A 105 -0.38 -4.87 -4.86
N VAL A 106 -1.70 -5.01 -4.99
CA VAL A 106 -2.42 -6.28 -4.81
C VAL A 106 -1.93 -7.32 -5.82
N LEU A 107 -1.84 -6.96 -7.11
CA LEU A 107 -1.37 -7.89 -8.15
C LEU A 107 0.07 -8.33 -7.92
N VAL A 108 0.95 -7.45 -7.44
CA VAL A 108 2.34 -7.80 -7.14
C VAL A 108 2.40 -8.71 -5.90
N VAL A 109 1.83 -8.29 -4.78
CA VAL A 109 1.94 -9.04 -3.52
C VAL A 109 1.15 -10.35 -3.60
N PHE A 110 -0.16 -10.28 -3.83
CA PHE A 110 -1.01 -11.47 -3.89
C PHE A 110 -0.74 -12.31 -5.13
N GLY A 111 -0.27 -11.72 -6.23
CA GLY A 111 0.16 -12.49 -7.39
C GLY A 111 1.41 -13.34 -7.13
N THR A 112 2.38 -12.85 -6.36
CA THR A 112 3.54 -13.67 -5.98
C THR A 112 3.18 -14.83 -5.07
N LEU A 113 2.18 -14.64 -4.21
CA LEU A 113 1.66 -15.67 -3.30
C LEU A 113 0.79 -16.69 -4.06
N ALA A 114 -0.23 -16.23 -4.78
CA ALA A 114 -1.15 -17.08 -5.55
C ALA A 114 -0.44 -17.97 -6.58
N ARG A 115 0.62 -17.48 -7.24
CA ARG A 115 1.43 -18.28 -8.18
C ARG A 115 2.06 -19.52 -7.53
N ARG A 116 2.35 -19.50 -6.22
CA ARG A 116 2.90 -20.67 -5.50
C ARG A 116 1.86 -21.78 -5.34
N GLN A 117 0.59 -21.41 -5.28
CA GLN A 117 -0.55 -22.32 -5.15
C GLN A 117 -1.13 -22.71 -6.53
N GLY A 118 -0.64 -22.13 -7.62
CA GLY A 118 -1.11 -22.41 -8.98
C GLY A 118 -2.51 -21.88 -9.29
N GLU A 119 -3.00 -20.90 -8.51
CA GLU A 119 -4.34 -20.34 -8.67
C GLU A 119 -4.34 -18.86 -9.11
N GLY A 120 -5.48 -18.39 -9.60
CA GLY A 120 -5.65 -16.99 -9.98
C GLY A 120 -5.77 -16.08 -8.75
N VAL A 121 -5.22 -14.86 -8.84
CA VAL A 121 -5.16 -13.88 -7.74
C VAL A 121 -6.53 -13.63 -7.09
N LEU A 122 -7.59 -13.46 -7.89
CA LEU A 122 -8.94 -13.24 -7.36
C LEU A 122 -9.50 -14.44 -6.61
N ARG A 123 -9.16 -15.67 -7.04
CA ARG A 123 -9.57 -16.90 -6.36
C ARG A 123 -8.82 -17.04 -5.04
N TYR A 124 -7.50 -16.81 -5.05
CA TYR A 124 -6.66 -16.78 -3.87
C TYR A 124 -7.19 -15.79 -2.83
N ILE A 125 -7.42 -14.53 -3.21
CA ILE A 125 -7.96 -13.51 -2.30
C ILE A 125 -9.32 -13.94 -1.74
N ARG A 126 -10.21 -14.49 -2.58
CA ARG A 126 -11.53 -14.93 -2.10
C ARG A 126 -11.40 -16.06 -1.07
N ARG A 127 -10.57 -17.07 -1.33
CA ARG A 127 -10.32 -18.20 -0.43
C ARG A 127 -9.76 -17.70 0.89
N GLU A 128 -8.64 -16.98 0.83
CA GLU A 128 -7.92 -16.48 2.00
C GLU A 128 -8.77 -15.54 2.86
N MET A 129 -9.49 -14.60 2.25
CA MET A 129 -10.21 -13.57 3.01
C MET A 129 -11.59 -14.03 3.49
N ARG A 130 -12.29 -14.86 2.71
CA ARG A 130 -13.68 -15.25 3.01
C ARG A 130 -13.80 -16.63 3.63
N GLU A 131 -13.03 -17.60 3.17
CA GLU A 131 -13.15 -18.98 3.62
C GLU A 131 -12.22 -19.21 4.81
N GLU A 132 -10.97 -18.76 4.67
CA GLU A 132 -9.91 -18.97 5.65
C GLU A 132 -9.76 -17.84 6.68
N HIS A 133 -10.42 -16.70 6.46
CA HIS A 133 -10.42 -15.55 7.37
C HIS A 133 -9.01 -15.06 7.73
N ASN A 134 -8.08 -15.11 6.78
CA ASN A 134 -6.69 -14.78 6.99
C ASN A 134 -6.49 -13.29 7.35
N LEU A 135 -6.34 -13.03 8.65
CA LEU A 135 -6.17 -11.68 9.18
C LEU A 135 -4.83 -11.05 8.75
N ALA A 136 -3.78 -11.85 8.57
CA ALA A 136 -2.48 -11.34 8.13
C ALA A 136 -2.59 -10.69 6.75
N LEU A 137 -3.24 -11.37 5.80
CA LEU A 137 -3.49 -10.84 4.46
C LEU A 137 -4.44 -9.64 4.47
N SER A 138 -5.41 -9.62 5.38
CA SER A 138 -6.29 -8.45 5.57
C SER A 138 -5.52 -7.20 5.98
N PHE A 139 -4.60 -7.31 6.93
CA PHE A 139 -3.74 -6.18 7.33
C PHE A 139 -2.76 -5.77 6.23
N ILE A 140 -2.19 -6.72 5.48
CA ILE A 140 -1.32 -6.42 4.33
C ILE A 140 -2.11 -5.67 3.25
N MET A 141 -3.34 -6.08 2.96
CA MET A 141 -4.20 -5.38 2.02
C MET A 141 -4.52 -3.96 2.50
N GLY A 142 -4.75 -3.78 3.80
CA GLY A 142 -4.89 -2.46 4.42
C GLY A 142 -3.65 -1.59 4.22
N ALA A 143 -2.45 -2.14 4.42
CA ALA A 143 -1.18 -1.43 4.22
C ALA A 143 -1.00 -0.98 2.75
N LEU A 144 -1.38 -1.84 1.80
CA LEU A 144 -1.31 -1.55 0.36
C LEU A 144 -2.25 -0.42 -0.07
N PHE A 145 -3.41 -0.27 0.59
CA PHE A 145 -4.35 0.80 0.31
C PHE A 145 -3.98 2.11 1.01
N LEU A 146 -3.54 2.01 2.27
CA LEU A 146 -3.28 3.15 3.13
C LEU A 146 -2.22 4.09 2.57
N VAL A 147 -1.10 3.54 2.12
CA VAL A 147 0.04 4.31 1.61
C VAL A 147 -0.36 5.20 0.42
N PRO A 148 -0.92 4.66 -0.68
CA PRO A 148 -1.34 5.50 -1.79
C PRO A 148 -2.45 6.46 -1.40
N ALA A 149 -3.39 6.08 -0.53
CA ALA A 149 -4.41 7.01 -0.07
C ALA A 149 -3.81 8.24 0.63
N VAL A 150 -2.83 8.03 1.53
CA VAL A 150 -2.19 9.13 2.28
C VAL A 150 -1.27 9.94 1.37
N VAL A 151 -0.44 9.28 0.56
CA VAL A 151 0.51 9.97 -0.34
C VAL A 151 -0.25 10.81 -1.36
N THR A 152 -1.21 10.20 -2.07
CA THR A 152 -1.95 10.89 -3.11
C THR A 152 -2.75 12.05 -2.52
N TYR A 153 -3.34 11.89 -1.33
CA TYR A 153 -3.97 13.01 -0.63
C TYR A 153 -3.02 14.19 -0.44
N HIS A 154 -1.79 13.99 0.02
CA HIS A 154 -0.86 15.10 0.27
C HIS A 154 -0.17 15.65 -0.99
N VAL A 155 -0.13 14.88 -2.07
CA VAL A 155 0.46 15.32 -3.35
C VAL A 155 -0.57 16.07 -4.21
N THR A 156 -1.87 15.74 -4.09
CA THR A 156 -2.94 16.32 -4.92
C THR A 156 -3.85 17.31 -4.20
N LEU A 157 -3.93 17.30 -2.86
CA LEU A 157 -4.82 18.12 -2.03
C LEU A 157 -4.05 18.83 -0.92
#